data_AF-A0A146LD87-F1
#
_entry.id   AF-A0A146LD87-F1
#
_cell.length_a   1.000
_cell.length_b   1.000
_cell.length_c   1.000
_cell.angle_alpha   90.00
_cell.angle_beta   90.00
_cell.angle_gamma   90.00
#
_symmetry.space_group_name_H-M   'P 1'
#
loop_
_entity.id
_entity.type
_entity.pdbx_description
1 polymer ?
#
loop_
_entity_poly.entity_id
_entity_poly.type
_entity_poly.pdbx_seq_one_letter_code
_entity_poly.pdbx_strand_id
1 'polypeptide(L)'
;AKLVDFYTDAQFKAPHDLQLRWLANRTVDPLNTVYAYQFEQDDNYLYKKLNISGGGHGEELLMIFGPSLMQKIGRVRYTGAEERLSAIMRRFWIEFIRKGSISSSPYGYGTTWNKYSPKEDNYIIFRADNNLPASQSVLRTPALSLTKDAMRRQMLWLWNDLLPNLKDLEDNHVQKEPLSRPNQTPLPNKDLTYRSAMYTLIAFVIVLLVLLIVCVILLKRHATERERDMF
;
A
#
# COMPACT_ATOMS: atom_id res chain seq x y z
N ALA A 1 -19.36 -1.45 -4.36
CA ALA A 1 -18.35 -1.74 -5.39
C ALA A 1 -17.63 -0.48 -5.83
N LYS A 2 -18.22 0.40 -6.66
CA LYS A 2 -17.51 1.54 -7.28
C LYS A 2 -16.73 2.48 -6.34
N LEU A 3 -17.24 2.76 -5.14
CA LEU A 3 -16.52 3.59 -4.16
C LEU A 3 -15.27 2.89 -3.59
N VAL A 4 -15.36 1.58 -3.35
CA VAL A 4 -14.23 0.77 -2.88
C VAL A 4 -13.19 0.66 -4.00
N ASP A 5 -13.63 0.50 -5.24
CA ASP A 5 -12.75 0.49 -6.41
C ASP A 5 -12.01 1.83 -6.54
N PHE A 6 -12.74 2.95 -6.47
CA PHE A 6 -12.17 4.29 -6.49
C PHE A 6 -11.14 4.51 -5.38
N TYR A 7 -11.46 4.14 -4.14
CA TYR A 7 -10.54 4.23 -3.01
C TYR A 7 -9.30 3.35 -3.23
N THR A 8 -9.48 2.12 -3.70
CA THR A 8 -8.38 1.18 -3.96
C THR A 8 -7.46 1.71 -5.05
N ASP A 9 -8.03 2.27 -6.12
CA ASP A 9 -7.29 2.82 -7.23
C ASP A 9 -6.47 4.04 -6.80
N ALA A 10 -7.09 4.98 -6.07
CA ALA A 10 -6.45 6.20 -5.61
C ALA A 10 -5.38 5.96 -4.53
N GLN A 11 -5.64 5.06 -3.56
CA GLN A 11 -4.77 4.88 -2.39
C GLN A 11 -3.68 3.82 -2.59
N PHE A 12 -3.94 2.81 -3.42
CA PHE A 12 -3.01 1.69 -3.58
C PHE A 12 -2.54 1.54 -5.02
N LYS A 13 -3.44 1.34 -5.99
CA LYS A 13 -3.02 0.93 -7.33
C LYS A 13 -2.25 2.01 -8.08
N ALA A 14 -2.74 3.25 -8.09
CA ALA A 14 -2.11 4.34 -8.82
C ALA A 14 -0.75 4.75 -8.23
N PRO A 15 -0.61 4.97 -6.90
CA PRO A 15 0.69 5.22 -6.29
C PRO A 15 1.67 4.05 -6.49
N HIS A 16 1.20 2.80 -6.36
CA HIS A 16 2.04 1.62 -6.58
C HIS A 16 2.52 1.51 -8.04
N ASP A 17 1.67 1.81 -9.02
CA ASP A 17 2.07 1.82 -10.44
C ASP A 17 3.18 2.86 -10.70
N LEU A 18 3.07 4.07 -10.15
CA LEU A 18 4.14 5.07 -10.24
C LEU A 18 5.44 4.59 -9.59
N GLN A 19 5.34 4.06 -8.37
CA GLN A 19 6.51 3.52 -7.66
C GLN A 19 7.17 2.39 -8.45
N LEU A 20 6.37 1.50 -9.02
CA LEU A 20 6.83 0.35 -9.79
C LEU A 20 7.55 0.78 -11.06
N ARG A 21 6.97 1.72 -11.83
CA ARG A 21 7.62 2.32 -13.01
C ARG A 21 8.92 3.03 -12.65
N TRP A 22 8.93 3.78 -11.55
CA TRP A 22 10.11 4.48 -11.07
C TRP A 22 11.23 3.52 -10.66
N LEU A 23 10.89 2.45 -9.92
CA LEU A 23 11.85 1.42 -9.54
C LEU A 23 12.42 0.76 -10.79
N ALA A 24 11.56 0.28 -11.69
CA ALA A 24 11.98 -0.44 -12.89
C ALA A 24 12.82 0.40 -13.87
N ASN A 25 12.62 1.72 -13.90
CA ASN A 25 13.45 2.62 -14.72
C ASN A 25 14.84 2.86 -14.11
N ARG A 26 14.99 2.75 -12.79
CA ARG A 26 16.29 2.91 -12.10
C ARG A 26 17.10 1.63 -12.03
N THR A 27 16.47 0.50 -12.30
CA THR A 27 17.10 -0.81 -12.20
C THR A 27 17.87 -1.13 -13.47
N VAL A 28 18.99 -0.43 -13.64
CA VAL A 28 20.02 -0.73 -14.66
C VAL A 28 20.93 -1.88 -14.17
N ASP A 29 20.96 -2.13 -12.86
CA ASP A 29 21.75 -3.17 -12.21
C ASP A 29 20.96 -4.51 -12.13
N PRO A 30 21.52 -5.65 -12.60
CA PRO A 30 20.90 -6.97 -12.44
C PRO A 30 20.59 -7.37 -10.99
N LEU A 31 21.27 -6.78 -10.00
CA LEU A 31 21.00 -6.99 -8.56
C LEU A 31 19.71 -6.31 -8.07
N ASN A 32 19.24 -5.29 -8.79
CA ASN A 32 18.00 -4.59 -8.47
C ASN A 32 16.87 -5.08 -9.38
N THR A 33 16.60 -6.39 -9.43
CA THR A 33 15.49 -6.87 -10.28
C THR A 33 14.14 -6.64 -9.60
N VAL A 34 13.21 -5.98 -10.31
CA VAL A 34 11.85 -5.73 -9.83
C VAL A 34 10.91 -6.80 -10.36
N TYR A 35 10.06 -7.34 -9.48
CA TYR A 35 8.98 -8.24 -9.81
C TYR A 35 7.67 -7.66 -9.29
N ALA A 36 6.60 -7.79 -10.08
CA ALA A 36 5.28 -7.31 -9.70
C ALA A 36 4.26 -8.44 -9.76
N TYR A 37 3.32 -8.41 -8.82
CA TYR A 37 2.15 -9.28 -8.86
C TYR A 37 0.88 -8.54 -8.47
N GLN A 38 -0.25 -9.13 -8.80
CA GLN A 38 -1.57 -8.78 -8.31
C GLN A 38 -2.17 -9.99 -7.62
N PHE A 39 -2.74 -9.79 -6.44
CA PHE A 39 -3.55 -10.79 -5.77
C PHE A 39 -5.02 -10.55 -6.11
N GLU A 40 -5.68 -11.54 -6.68
CA GLU A 40 -7.11 -11.52 -6.99
C GLU A 40 -7.76 -12.76 -6.38
N GLN A 41 -8.65 -12.56 -5.42
CA GLN A 41 -9.48 -13.64 -4.88
C GLN A 41 -10.93 -13.18 -4.89
N ASP A 42 -11.86 -14.10 -5.10
CA ASP A 42 -13.28 -13.76 -5.12
C ASP A 42 -13.88 -13.82 -3.70
N ASP A 43 -13.48 -14.84 -2.94
CA ASP A 43 -13.87 -15.03 -1.54
C ASP A 43 -12.99 -14.22 -0.58
N ASN A 44 -13.65 -13.62 0.41
CA ASN A 44 -13.00 -12.81 1.43
C ASN A 44 -13.21 -13.40 2.83
N TYR A 45 -12.15 -13.94 3.42
CA TYR A 45 -12.11 -14.54 4.75
C TYR A 45 -11.94 -13.51 5.87
N LEU A 46 -11.14 -12.47 5.67
CA LEU A 46 -10.86 -11.49 6.74
C LEU A 46 -12.04 -10.53 6.97
N TYR A 47 -12.71 -10.16 5.90
CA TYR A 47 -13.79 -9.17 5.89
C TYR A 47 -15.15 -9.78 5.54
N LYS A 48 -15.32 -11.10 5.72
CA LYS A 48 -16.55 -11.84 5.43
C LYS A 48 -17.82 -11.18 6.02
N LYS A 49 -17.70 -10.58 7.20
CA LYS A 49 -18.80 -9.89 7.89
C LYS A 49 -19.30 -8.62 7.18
N LEU A 50 -18.48 -8.03 6.31
CA LEU A 50 -18.81 -6.79 5.59
C LEU A 50 -19.53 -7.05 4.25
N ASN A 51 -19.74 -8.31 3.89
CA ASN A 51 -20.36 -8.71 2.62
C ASN A 51 -19.69 -8.05 1.39
N ILE A 52 -18.37 -7.89 1.46
CA ILE A 52 -17.55 -7.42 0.35
C ILE A 52 -17.01 -8.62 -0.40
N SER A 53 -17.07 -8.55 -1.73
CA SER A 53 -16.41 -9.52 -2.62
C SER A 53 -15.05 -8.99 -3.05
N GLY A 54 -14.17 -9.90 -3.45
CA GLY A 54 -12.82 -9.54 -3.87
C GLY A 54 -11.78 -9.75 -2.76
N GLY A 55 -10.50 -9.80 -3.18
CA GLY A 55 -9.36 -9.94 -2.30
C GLY A 55 -9.22 -8.72 -1.40
N GLY A 56 -9.54 -8.89 -0.12
CA GLY A 56 -9.36 -7.86 0.89
C GLY A 56 -7.89 -7.55 1.13
N HIS A 57 -7.63 -6.39 1.72
CA HIS A 57 -6.27 -6.03 2.11
C HIS A 57 -5.72 -7.03 3.13
N GLY A 58 -4.54 -7.61 2.85
CA GLY A 58 -3.88 -8.57 3.73
C GLY A 58 -4.36 -10.02 3.59
N GLU A 59 -5.31 -10.32 2.69
CA GLU A 59 -5.73 -11.70 2.43
C GLU A 59 -4.66 -12.54 1.75
N GLU A 60 -3.79 -11.91 0.97
CA GLU A 60 -2.63 -12.56 0.37
C GLU A 60 -1.71 -13.17 1.42
N LEU A 61 -1.66 -12.58 2.63
CA LEU A 61 -0.88 -13.11 3.75
C LEU A 61 -1.42 -14.46 4.21
N LEU A 62 -2.74 -14.65 4.18
CA LEU A 62 -3.33 -15.95 4.49
C LEU A 62 -2.76 -17.01 3.55
N MET A 63 -2.64 -16.71 2.27
CA MET A 63 -2.09 -17.62 1.25
C MET A 63 -0.57 -17.81 1.38
N ILE A 64 0.18 -16.79 1.76
CA ILE A 64 1.65 -16.87 1.94
C ILE A 64 2.00 -17.67 3.19
N PHE A 65 1.35 -17.41 4.33
CA PHE A 65 1.60 -18.13 5.58
C PHE A 65 0.95 -19.52 5.65
N GLY A 66 0.09 -19.82 4.67
CA GLY A 66 -0.43 -21.16 4.44
C GLY A 66 -1.60 -21.56 5.34
N PRO A 67 -2.07 -22.82 5.20
CA PRO A 67 -3.35 -23.27 5.73
C PRO A 67 -3.42 -23.24 7.26
N SER A 68 -2.28 -23.38 7.95
CA SER A 68 -2.21 -23.32 9.40
C SER A 68 -2.65 -21.96 9.96
N LEU A 69 -2.36 -20.87 9.26
CA LEU A 69 -2.79 -19.54 9.69
C LEU A 69 -4.31 -19.38 9.53
N MET A 70 -4.84 -19.81 8.38
CA MET A 70 -6.28 -19.72 8.12
C MET A 70 -7.11 -20.61 9.06
N GLN A 71 -6.60 -21.79 9.42
CA GLN A 71 -7.21 -22.64 10.42
C GLN A 71 -7.25 -21.97 11.81
N LYS A 72 -6.23 -21.20 12.18
CA LYS A 72 -6.17 -20.48 13.46
C LYS A 72 -7.07 -19.25 13.49
N ILE A 73 -7.08 -18.43 12.44
CA ILE A 73 -7.81 -17.16 12.39
C ILE A 73 -9.29 -17.39 12.09
N GLY A 74 -9.59 -18.14 11.03
CA GLY A 74 -10.95 -18.30 10.51
C GLY A 74 -11.61 -19.62 10.87
N ARG A 75 -10.83 -20.62 11.35
CA ARG A 75 -11.27 -22.03 11.41
C ARG A 75 -11.81 -22.55 10.07
N VAL A 76 -11.38 -21.92 8.97
CA VAL A 76 -11.77 -22.28 7.60
C VAL A 76 -10.65 -23.12 6.99
N ARG A 77 -11.03 -24.14 6.23
CA ARG A 77 -10.10 -24.96 5.45
C ARG A 77 -9.94 -24.38 4.05
N TYR A 78 -8.75 -24.53 3.48
CA TYR A 78 -8.54 -24.18 2.10
C TYR A 78 -9.37 -25.07 1.17
N THR A 79 -9.80 -24.50 0.05
CA THR A 79 -10.23 -25.28 -1.10
C THR A 79 -9.01 -25.88 -1.81
N GLY A 80 -9.22 -26.88 -2.67
CA GLY A 80 -8.12 -27.44 -3.47
C GLY A 80 -7.47 -26.42 -4.42
N ALA A 81 -8.18 -25.37 -4.85
CA ALA A 81 -7.60 -24.28 -5.63
C ALA A 81 -6.72 -23.36 -4.76
N GLU A 82 -7.14 -23.09 -3.53
CA GLU A 82 -6.39 -22.28 -2.56
C GLU A 82 -5.15 -23.00 -2.06
N GLU A 83 -5.20 -24.32 -1.84
CA GLU A 83 -4.01 -25.12 -1.52
C GLU A 83 -2.95 -25.02 -2.61
N ARG A 84 -3.36 -25.14 -3.88
CA ARG A 84 -2.47 -24.95 -5.03
C ARG A 84 -1.92 -23.53 -5.10
N LEU A 85 -2.78 -22.52 -4.93
CA LEU A 85 -2.37 -21.12 -4.94
C LEU A 85 -1.34 -20.83 -3.85
N SER A 86 -1.63 -21.22 -2.61
CA SER A 86 -0.72 -21.05 -1.47
C SER A 86 0.61 -21.76 -1.69
N ALA A 87 0.60 -23.00 -2.21
CA ALA A 87 1.83 -23.72 -2.52
C ALA A 87 2.69 -22.97 -3.56
N ILE A 88 2.05 -22.43 -4.61
CA ILE A 88 2.74 -21.69 -5.67
C ILE A 88 3.24 -20.33 -5.18
N MET A 89 2.45 -19.58 -4.43
CA MET A 89 2.87 -18.30 -3.84
C MET A 89 4.07 -18.50 -2.92
N ARG A 90 4.01 -19.48 -2.01
CA ARG A 90 5.14 -19.81 -1.12
C ARG A 90 6.38 -20.19 -1.90
N ARG A 91 6.25 -21.02 -2.93
CA ARG A 91 7.38 -21.38 -3.81
C ARG A 91 8.03 -20.13 -4.40
N PHE A 92 7.25 -19.21 -4.96
CA PHE A 92 7.80 -18.01 -5.57
C PHE A 92 8.48 -17.09 -4.55
N TRP A 93 7.90 -16.91 -3.38
CA TRP A 93 8.54 -16.14 -2.30
C TRP A 93 9.85 -16.79 -1.82
N ILE A 94 9.88 -18.12 -1.66
CA ILE A 94 11.09 -18.86 -1.29
C ILE A 94 12.18 -18.72 -2.37
N GLU A 95 11.83 -18.89 -3.64
CA GLU A 95 12.78 -18.76 -4.74
C GLU A 95 13.31 -17.33 -4.87
N PHE A 96 12.45 -16.32 -4.71
CA PHE A 96 12.85 -14.92 -4.67
C PHE A 96 13.84 -14.64 -3.53
N ILE A 97 13.56 -15.13 -2.32
CA ILE A 97 14.47 -14.99 -1.16
C ILE A 97 15.80 -15.69 -1.41
N ARG A 98 15.80 -16.88 -2.03
CA ARG A 98 17.01 -17.69 -2.21
C ARG A 98 17.92 -17.21 -3.34
N LYS A 99 17.34 -16.76 -4.46
CA LYS A 99 18.08 -16.52 -5.70
C LYS A 99 18.00 -15.07 -6.17
N GLY A 100 17.07 -14.28 -5.67
CA GLY A 100 16.72 -12.96 -6.21
C GLY A 100 16.06 -13.01 -7.59
N SER A 101 15.94 -14.20 -8.19
CA SER A 101 15.32 -14.42 -9.50
C SER A 101 14.37 -15.59 -9.46
N ILE A 102 13.19 -15.40 -10.05
CA ILE A 102 12.14 -16.41 -10.07
C ILE A 102 12.16 -17.14 -11.41
N SER A 103 12.80 -18.31 -11.45
CA SER A 103 12.85 -19.12 -12.67
C SER A 103 11.59 -19.97 -12.85
N SER A 104 11.40 -20.47 -14.08
CA SER A 104 10.47 -21.56 -14.37
C SER A 104 10.70 -22.73 -13.40
N SER A 105 9.64 -23.48 -13.09
CA SER A 105 9.76 -24.75 -12.38
C SER A 105 10.83 -25.62 -13.06
N PRO A 106 11.71 -26.31 -12.30
CA PRO A 106 12.72 -27.21 -12.89
C PRO A 106 12.13 -28.31 -13.76
N TYR A 107 10.82 -28.58 -13.62
CA TYR A 107 10.07 -29.54 -14.43
C TYR A 107 9.50 -28.97 -15.74
N GLY A 108 9.82 -27.73 -16.12
CA GLY A 108 9.42 -27.14 -17.41
C GLY A 108 7.93 -26.77 -17.55
N TYR A 109 7.09 -27.13 -16.59
CA TYR A 109 5.67 -26.80 -16.57
C TYR A 109 5.38 -25.62 -15.64
N GLY A 110 4.70 -24.58 -16.16
CA GLY A 110 4.15 -23.46 -15.41
C GLY A 110 4.57 -22.08 -15.90
N THR A 111 3.74 -21.07 -15.60
CA THR A 111 3.98 -19.66 -15.94
C THR A 111 5.27 -19.15 -15.26
N THR A 112 6.15 -18.54 -16.05
CA THR A 112 7.36 -17.89 -15.55
C THR A 112 7.02 -16.52 -14.98
N TRP A 113 7.62 -16.18 -13.84
CA TRP A 113 7.51 -14.82 -13.32
C TRP A 113 8.63 -13.98 -13.92
N ASN A 114 8.29 -13.27 -14.98
CA ASN A 114 9.23 -12.40 -15.69
C ASN A 114 9.48 -11.11 -14.89
N LYS A 115 10.66 -10.53 -15.08
CA LYS A 115 11.07 -9.25 -14.46
C LYS A 115 10.17 -8.13 -14.95
N TYR A 116 9.65 -7.30 -14.06
CA TYR A 116 8.76 -6.20 -14.45
C TYR A 116 9.48 -5.19 -15.35
N SER A 117 8.81 -4.81 -16.44
CA SER A 117 9.23 -3.83 -17.42
C SER A 117 8.05 -2.90 -17.71
N PRO A 118 8.20 -1.57 -17.57
CA PRO A 118 7.13 -0.62 -17.88
C PRO A 118 6.64 -0.70 -19.33
N LYS A 119 7.47 -1.21 -20.25
CA LYS A 119 7.10 -1.39 -21.67
C LYS A 119 6.15 -2.56 -21.88
N GLU A 120 6.38 -3.66 -21.16
CA GLU A 120 5.62 -4.90 -21.29
C GLU A 120 4.45 -4.98 -20.29
N ASP A 121 4.48 -4.13 -19.25
CA ASP A 121 3.54 -4.15 -18.11
C ASP A 121 3.33 -5.58 -17.56
N ASN A 122 4.42 -6.30 -17.43
CA ASN A 122 4.41 -7.72 -17.15
C ASN A 122 4.42 -8.00 -15.64
N TYR A 123 3.28 -8.45 -15.14
CA TYR A 123 3.11 -8.92 -13.76
C TYR A 123 2.33 -10.24 -13.75
N ILE A 124 2.44 -10.97 -12.64
CA ILE A 124 1.64 -12.19 -12.42
C ILE A 124 0.39 -11.85 -11.64
N ILE A 125 -0.71 -12.49 -11.99
CA ILE A 125 -1.96 -12.41 -11.24
C ILE A 125 -2.20 -13.76 -10.57
N PHE A 126 -2.20 -13.73 -9.26
CA PHE A 126 -2.50 -14.85 -8.39
C PHE A 126 -4.01 -14.93 -8.19
N ARG A 127 -4.63 -16.02 -8.64
CA ARG A 127 -6.06 -16.23 -8.46
C ARG A 127 -6.40 -17.70 -8.21
N ALA A 128 -7.06 -17.95 -7.09
CA ALA A 128 -7.71 -19.23 -6.85
C ALA A 128 -9.09 -19.16 -7.52
N ASP A 129 -9.34 -20.09 -8.44
CA ASP A 129 -10.66 -20.26 -9.04
C ASP A 129 -11.07 -21.72 -8.82
N ASN A 130 -12.13 -21.89 -8.03
CA ASN A 130 -12.68 -23.19 -7.67
C ASN A 130 -13.40 -23.86 -8.86
N ASN A 131 -13.76 -23.09 -9.88
CA ASN A 131 -14.39 -23.60 -11.10
C ASN A 131 -13.37 -24.08 -12.13
N LEU A 132 -12.09 -23.76 -11.96
CA LEU A 132 -11.05 -24.23 -12.88
C LEU A 132 -10.61 -25.66 -12.51
N PRO A 133 -10.46 -26.54 -13.51
CA PRO A 133 -9.96 -27.88 -13.27
C PRO A 133 -8.56 -27.85 -12.64
N ALA A 134 -8.21 -28.91 -11.91
CA ALA A 134 -6.92 -29.02 -11.22
C ALA A 134 -5.70 -28.88 -12.14
N SER A 135 -5.89 -29.11 -13.45
CA SER A 135 -4.89 -28.97 -14.51
C SER A 135 -4.62 -27.51 -14.94
N GLN A 136 -5.52 -26.57 -14.64
CA GLN A 136 -5.37 -25.18 -15.07
C GLN A 136 -4.58 -24.37 -14.04
N SER A 137 -3.77 -23.44 -14.55
CA SER A 137 -2.89 -22.58 -13.78
C SER A 137 -3.68 -21.58 -12.92
N VAL A 138 -3.35 -21.51 -11.63
CA VAL A 138 -3.77 -20.43 -10.69
C VAL A 138 -3.01 -19.11 -10.90
N LEU A 139 -2.17 -19.08 -11.93
CA LEU A 139 -1.41 -17.93 -12.40
C LEU A 139 -1.90 -17.53 -13.78
N ARG A 140 -2.19 -16.25 -13.96
CA ARG A 140 -2.40 -15.64 -15.28
C ARG A 140 -1.53 -14.40 -15.44
N THR A 141 -1.23 -14.04 -16.68
CA THR A 141 -0.69 -12.73 -17.03
C THR A 141 -1.85 -11.80 -17.40
N PRO A 142 -1.70 -10.48 -17.26
CA PRO A 142 -2.69 -9.53 -17.76
C PRO A 142 -2.86 -9.69 -19.27
N ALA A 143 -4.08 -9.60 -19.76
CA ALA A 143 -4.36 -9.61 -21.19
C ALA A 143 -5.33 -8.49 -21.56
N LEU A 144 -4.97 -7.66 -22.54
CA LEU A 144 -5.81 -6.55 -23.00
C LEU A 144 -7.16 -6.99 -23.58
N SER A 145 -7.28 -8.25 -24.00
CA SER A 145 -8.55 -8.85 -24.43
C SER A 145 -9.56 -9.02 -23.28
N LEU A 146 -9.09 -9.08 -22.03
CA LEU A 146 -9.95 -9.13 -20.85
C LEU A 146 -10.34 -7.71 -20.45
N THR A 147 -11.65 -7.43 -20.50
CA THR A 147 -12.21 -6.10 -20.18
C THR A 147 -11.76 -5.59 -18.81
N LYS A 148 -11.62 -6.47 -17.82
CA LYS A 148 -11.14 -6.13 -16.47
C LYS A 148 -9.73 -5.55 -16.48
N ASP A 149 -8.82 -6.17 -17.23
CA ASP A 149 -7.42 -5.75 -17.30
C ASP A 149 -7.29 -4.46 -18.13
N ALA A 150 -8.05 -4.35 -19.23
CA ALA A 150 -8.11 -3.13 -20.03
C ALA A 150 -8.63 -1.92 -19.23
N MET A 151 -9.74 -2.11 -18.49
CA MET A 151 -10.30 -1.07 -17.62
C MET A 151 -9.32 -0.65 -16.52
N ARG A 152 -8.60 -1.60 -15.92
CA ARG A 152 -7.57 -1.29 -14.91
C ARG A 152 -6.51 -0.35 -15.49
N ARG A 153 -6.01 -0.64 -16.71
CA ARG A 153 -5.00 0.19 -17.35
C ARG A 153 -5.49 1.60 -17.63
N GLN A 154 -6.74 1.74 -18.11
CA GLN A 154 -7.38 3.04 -18.32
C GLN A 154 -7.51 3.83 -17.01
N MET A 155 -7.87 3.15 -15.92
CA MET A 155 -8.00 3.80 -14.62
C MET A 155 -6.65 4.26 -14.05
N LEU A 156 -5.59 3.47 -14.24
CA LEU A 156 -4.24 3.90 -13.85
C LEU A 156 -3.78 5.12 -14.66
N TRP A 157 -4.05 5.13 -15.97
CA TRP A 157 -3.79 6.29 -16.82
C TRP A 157 -4.59 7.52 -16.39
N LEU A 158 -5.86 7.35 -16.00
CA LEU A 158 -6.67 8.45 -15.45
C LEU A 158 -5.97 9.09 -14.25
N TRP A 159 -5.55 8.28 -13.27
CA TRP A 159 -4.95 8.78 -12.03
C TRP A 159 -3.55 9.37 -12.22
N ASN A 160 -2.71 8.70 -12.99
CA ASN A 160 -1.28 9.01 -13.07
C ASN A 160 -0.95 9.99 -14.20
N ASP A 161 -1.74 10.01 -15.27
CA ASP A 161 -1.47 10.82 -16.45
C ASP A 161 -2.54 11.90 -16.65
N LEU A 162 -3.84 11.56 -16.66
CA LEU A 162 -4.89 12.55 -17.00
C LEU A 162 -5.11 13.61 -15.89
N LEU A 163 -5.34 13.18 -14.65
CA LEU A 163 -5.67 14.12 -13.55
C LEU A 163 -4.55 15.14 -13.26
N PRO A 164 -3.25 14.75 -13.21
CA PRO A 164 -2.17 15.72 -13.05
C PRO A 164 -2.11 16.73 -14.20
N ASN A 165 -2.27 16.26 -15.45
CA ASN A 165 -2.27 17.13 -16.62
C ASN A 165 -3.45 18.13 -16.61
N LEU A 166 -4.62 17.73 -16.11
CA LEU A 166 -5.75 18.65 -15.95
C LEU A 166 -5.47 19.75 -14.92
N LYS A 167 -4.84 19.38 -13.80
CA LYS A 167 -4.44 20.34 -12.76
C LYS A 167 -3.42 21.34 -13.31
N ASP A 168 -2.43 20.84 -14.06
CA ASP A 168 -1.42 21.70 -14.68
C ASP A 168 -2.07 22.69 -15.68
N LEU A 169 -3.11 22.27 -16.41
CA LEU A 169 -3.86 23.18 -17.30
C LEU A 169 -4.63 24.26 -16.54
N GLU A 170 -5.25 23.92 -15.41
CA GLU A 170 -5.95 24.88 -14.55
C GLU A 170 -4.95 25.91 -13.96
N ASP A 171 -3.83 25.44 -13.40
CA ASP A 171 -2.79 26.30 -12.83
C ASP A 171 -2.18 27.24 -13.88
N ASN A 172 -1.97 26.75 -15.11
CA ASN A 172 -1.48 27.55 -16.23
C ASN A 172 -2.52 28.56 -16.76
N HIS A 173 -3.82 28.28 -16.63
CA HIS A 173 -4.89 29.23 -16.99
C HIS A 173 -4.99 30.35 -15.94
N VAL A 174 -4.89 30.01 -14.65
CA VAL A 174 -4.92 30.99 -13.54
C VAL A 174 -3.71 31.93 -13.58
N GLN A 175 -2.53 31.46 -14.00
CA GLN A 175 -1.35 32.32 -14.15
C GLN A 175 -1.40 33.25 -15.38
N LYS A 176 -2.25 32.97 -16.37
CA LYS A 176 -2.33 33.75 -17.63
C LYS A 176 -3.42 34.82 -17.64
N GLU A 177 -4.32 34.86 -16.66
CA GLU A 177 -5.23 36.01 -16.49
C GLU A 177 -4.52 37.15 -15.73
N PRO A 178 -4.26 38.32 -16.36
CA PRO A 178 -3.85 39.49 -15.60
C PRO A 178 -5.00 39.92 -14.69
N LEU A 179 -4.82 39.75 -13.38
CA LEU A 179 -5.78 40.13 -12.34
C LEU A 179 -6.24 41.58 -12.52
N SER A 180 -7.45 41.74 -13.06
CA SER A 180 -8.26 42.94 -12.89
C SER A 180 -9.58 42.51 -12.26
N ARG A 181 -9.58 42.28 -10.94
CA ARG A 181 -10.81 42.35 -10.15
C ARG A 181 -10.52 42.80 -8.70
N PRO A 182 -11.26 43.80 -8.20
CA PRO A 182 -11.02 44.40 -6.90
C PRO A 182 -11.60 43.53 -5.78
N ASN A 183 -10.93 43.57 -4.63
CA ASN A 183 -11.41 43.20 -3.30
C ASN A 183 -11.98 41.78 -3.15
N GLN A 184 -11.09 40.78 -3.06
CA GLN A 184 -11.38 39.57 -2.29
C GLN A 184 -10.51 39.58 -1.04
N THR A 185 -11.17 39.61 0.11
CA THR A 185 -10.56 39.35 1.42
C THR A 185 -9.91 37.96 1.40
N PRO A 186 -8.65 37.81 1.83
CA PRO A 186 -7.99 36.52 1.80
C PRO A 186 -8.67 35.56 2.77
N LEU A 187 -9.16 34.42 2.26
CA LEU A 187 -9.54 33.28 3.09
C LEU A 187 -8.32 32.83 3.91
N PRO A 188 -8.44 32.66 5.23
CA PRO A 188 -7.31 32.26 6.06
C PRO A 188 -6.92 30.81 5.72
N ASN A 189 -5.66 30.63 5.30
CA ASN A 189 -4.99 29.34 5.15
C ASN A 189 -5.17 28.50 6.43
N LYS A 190 -6.11 27.55 6.41
CA LYS A 190 -6.42 26.66 7.55
C LYS A 190 -5.18 25.85 8.00
N ASP A 191 -4.25 25.59 7.08
CA ASP A 191 -3.02 24.85 7.36
C ASP A 191 -1.99 25.64 8.20
N LEU A 192 -1.97 26.98 8.09
CA LEU A 192 -1.09 27.81 8.93
C LEU A 192 -1.60 27.89 10.37
N THR A 193 -2.92 27.97 10.55
CA THR A 193 -3.54 28.03 11.88
C THR A 193 -3.31 26.73 12.65
N TYR A 194 -3.38 25.57 11.99
CA TYR A 194 -3.12 24.29 12.66
C TYR A 194 -1.64 24.12 13.05
N ARG A 195 -0.70 24.51 12.16
CA ARG A 195 0.73 24.47 12.46
C ARG A 195 1.12 25.38 13.61
N SER A 196 0.62 26.61 13.63
CA SER A 196 0.88 27.55 14.73
C SER A 196 0.30 27.06 16.06
N ALA A 197 -0.91 26.49 16.05
CA ALA A 197 -1.51 25.89 17.25
C ALA A 197 -0.76 24.66 17.77
N MET A 198 -0.22 23.82 16.87
CA MET A 198 0.58 22.66 17.26
C MET A 198 1.89 23.07 17.95
N TYR A 199 2.58 24.09 17.40
CA TYR A 199 3.84 24.59 17.98
C TYR A 199 3.64 25.29 19.33
N THR A 200 2.53 26.02 19.52
CA THR A 200 2.24 26.64 20.83
C THR A 200 1.92 25.59 21.90
N LEU A 201 1.18 24.53 21.56
CA LEU A 201 0.92 23.42 22.48
C LEU A 201 2.21 22.70 22.89
N ILE A 202 3.09 22.40 21.93
CA ILE A 202 4.40 21.78 22.22
C ILE A 202 5.24 22.67 23.14
N ALA A 203 5.27 23.98 22.89
CA ALA A 203 6.01 24.93 23.74
C ALA A 203 5.45 24.94 25.19
N PHE A 204 4.12 24.93 25.36
CA PHE A 204 3.51 24.85 26.69
C PHE A 204 3.86 23.56 27.43
N VAL A 205 3.86 22.42 26.75
CA VAL A 205 4.23 21.12 27.36
C VAL A 205 5.68 21.13 27.82
N ILE A 206 6.59 21.72 27.03
CA ILE A 206 8.01 21.86 27.41
C ILE A 206 8.15 22.74 28.66
N VAL A 207 7.46 23.89 28.71
CA VAL A 207 7.50 24.79 29.87
C VAL A 207 6.96 24.10 31.14
N LEU A 208 5.85 23.36 31.01
CA LEU A 208 5.28 22.61 32.13
C LEU A 208 6.22 21.50 32.63
N LEU A 209 6.91 20.80 31.73
CA LEU A 209 7.92 19.81 32.10
C LEU A 209 9.11 20.43 32.84
N VAL A 210 9.60 21.58 32.39
CA VAL A 210 10.68 22.30 33.08
C VAL A 210 10.23 22.74 34.48
N LEU A 211 9.03 23.30 34.61
CA LEU A 211 8.47 23.67 35.91
C LEU A 211 8.31 22.45 36.83
N LEU A 212 7.87 21.31 36.30
CA LEU A 212 7.76 20.07 37.07
C LEU A 212 9.13 19.62 37.59
N ILE A 213 10.16 19.65 36.74
CA ILE A 213 11.54 19.31 37.14
C ILE A 213 12.02 20.26 38.25
N VAL A 214 11.77 21.56 38.12
CA VAL A 214 12.12 22.54 39.16
C VAL A 214 11.37 22.25 40.46
N CYS A 215 10.06 21.96 40.40
CA CYS A 215 9.27 21.59 41.57
C CYS A 215 9.80 20.33 42.26
N VAL A 216 10.21 19.31 41.49
CA VAL A 216 10.81 18.09 42.04
C VAL A 216 12.16 18.37 42.70
N ILE A 217 12.99 19.24 42.10
CA ILE A 217 14.27 19.64 42.69
C ILE A 217 14.05 20.41 43.99
N LEU A 218 13.10 21.36 44.01
CA LEU A 218 12.76 22.14 45.20
C LEU A 218 12.20 21.24 46.30
N LEU A 219 11.29 20.32 45.99
CA LEU A 219 10.75 19.37 46.97
C LEU A 219 11.84 18.46 47.53
N LYS A 220 12.73 17.95 46.67
CA LYS A 220 13.85 17.11 47.10
C LYS A 220 14.79 17.89 48.02
N ARG A 221 15.13 19.12 47.64
CA ARG A 221 15.99 20.00 48.45
C ARG A 221 15.36 20.31 49.81
N HIS A 222 14.07 20.65 49.84
CA HIS A 222 13.35 20.97 51.07
C HIS A 222 13.18 19.75 51.99
N ALA A 223 13.05 18.55 51.43
CA ALA A 223 13.08 17.29 52.20
C ALA A 223 14.47 17.03 52.81
N THR A 224 15.53 17.31 52.06
CA THR A 224 16.91 17.12 52.56
C THR A 224 17.28 18.13 53.65
N GLU A 225 16.81 19.38 53.53
CA GLU A 225 17.00 20.42 54.56
C GLU A 225 16.22 20.08 55.85
N ARG A 226 14.99 19.55 55.72
CA ARG A 226 14.18 19.13 56.88
C ARG A 226 14.77 17.92 57.64
N GLU A 227 15.44 17.00 56.94
CA GLU A 227 16.18 15.92 57.61
C GLU A 227 17.39 16.45 58.38
N ARG A 228 18.03 17.52 57.89
CA ARG A 228 19.22 18.12 58.52
C ARG A 228 18.90 18.97 59.76
N ASP A 229 17.69 19.51 59.87
CA ASP A 229 17.23 20.27 61.05
C ASP A 229 16.71 19.36 62.18
N MET A 230 16.64 18.03 61.98
CA MET A 230 16.26 17.04 62.99
C MET A 230 17.45 16.29 63.63
N PHE A 231 18.68 16.61 63.24
CA PHE A 231 19.92 16.13 63.87
C PHE A 231 20.70 17.30 64.49
#